data_AF-M0LL62-F1
#
_entry.id   AF-M0LL62-F1
#
_cell.length_a   1.000
_cell.length_b   1.000
_cell.length_c   1.000
_cell.angle_alpha   90.00
_cell.angle_beta   90.00
_cell.angle_gamma   90.00
#
_symmetry.space_group_name_H-M   'P 1'
#
loop_
_entity.id
_entity.type
_entity.pdbx_description
1 polymer ?
#
loop_
_entity_poly.entity_id
_entity_poly.type
_entity_poly.pdbx_seq_one_letter_code
_entity_poly.pdbx_strand_id
1 'polypeptide(L)'
;MVKLSEKDVNRKLVREAYAENVEQVAAAVDNLLPELTGKTVITADHGEMLGERFRYVPIRGYGHPFGVYNEYTTKVPWNVIETGERKDIIDEKPTQDINVDLDAVDDQLRNLGYVL
;
A
#
# COMPACT_ATOMS: atom_id res chain seq x y z
N MET A 1 16.92 5.70 11.29
CA MET A 1 16.96 7.17 11.48
C MET A 1 18.07 7.72 10.58
N VAL A 2 17.72 8.15 9.37
CA VAL A 2 18.69 8.68 8.40
C VAL A 2 19.14 10.06 8.88
N LYS A 3 20.43 10.22 9.20
CA LYS A 3 21.04 11.53 9.43
C LYS A 3 21.09 12.26 8.09
N LEU A 4 20.23 13.24 7.89
CA LEU A 4 20.33 14.18 6.79
C LEU A 4 21.56 15.05 7.03
N SER A 5 22.62 14.87 6.22
CA SER A 5 23.68 15.86 6.11
C SER A 5 23.07 17.17 5.62
N GLU A 6 23.52 18.31 6.12
CA GLU A 6 23.14 19.69 5.72
C GLU A 6 23.44 19.98 4.23
N LYS A 7 22.77 19.27 3.32
CA LYS A 7 22.51 19.75 1.97
C LYS A 7 21.19 20.50 2.03
N ASP A 8 21.07 21.60 1.29
CA ASP A 8 19.80 22.30 1.08
C ASP A 8 18.80 21.37 0.38
N VAL A 9 18.12 20.51 1.16
CA VAL A 9 17.06 19.65 0.67
C VAL A 9 15.87 20.54 0.36
N ASN A 10 15.60 20.70 -0.94
CA ASN A 10 14.45 21.44 -1.43
C ASN A 10 13.36 20.47 -1.96
N ARG A 11 12.14 20.99 -2.15
CA ARG A 11 11.00 20.18 -2.61
C ARG A 11 11.23 19.48 -3.96
N LYS A 12 11.98 20.11 -4.86
CA LYS A 12 12.26 19.53 -6.17
C LYS A 12 13.10 18.27 -6.00
N LEU A 13 14.15 18.36 -5.20
CA LEU A 13 15.01 17.21 -4.88
C LEU A 13 14.22 16.06 -4.23
N VAL A 14 13.33 16.36 -3.28
CA VAL A 14 12.49 15.32 -2.65
C VAL A 14 11.59 14.62 -3.67
N ARG A 15 10.95 15.37 -4.58
CA ARG A 15 10.08 14.80 -5.61
C ARG A 15 10.86 13.98 -6.64
N GLU A 16 12.05 14.44 -7.03
CA GLU A 16 12.94 13.72 -7.93
C GLU A 16 13.39 12.39 -7.29
N ALA A 17 13.87 12.43 -6.06
CA ALA A 17 14.26 11.22 -5.33
C ALA A 17 13.10 10.24 -5.12
N TYR A 18 11.88 10.73 -4.89
CA TYR A 18 10.70 9.87 -4.79
C TYR A 18 10.34 9.23 -6.14
N ALA A 19 10.43 9.98 -7.24
CA ALA A 19 10.20 9.44 -8.58
C ALA A 19 11.24 8.35 -8.93
N GLU A 20 12.52 8.59 -8.65
CA GLU A 20 13.59 7.59 -8.82
C GLU A 20 13.30 6.32 -8.02
N ASN A 21 12.77 6.42 -6.80
CA ASN A 21 12.37 5.25 -6.01
C ASN A 21 11.25 4.45 -6.71
N VAL A 22 10.23 5.14 -7.24
CA VAL A 22 9.14 4.50 -7.98
C VAL A 22 9.64 3.81 -9.25
N GLU A 23 10.63 4.39 -9.94
CA GLU A 23 11.27 3.75 -11.10
C GLU A 23 11.96 2.43 -10.73
N GLN A 24 12.62 2.36 -9.57
CA GLN A 24 13.21 1.10 -9.09
C GLN A 24 12.14 0.04 -8.79
N VAL A 25 11.02 0.44 -8.20
CA VAL A 25 9.88 -0.46 -7.96
C VAL A 25 9.28 -0.93 -9.27
N ALA A 26 9.10 -0.05 -10.25
CA ALA A 26 8.59 -0.40 -11.57
C ALA A 26 9.48 -1.44 -12.26
N ALA A 27 10.80 -1.27 -12.21
CA ALA A 27 11.74 -2.25 -12.76
C ALA A 27 11.64 -3.63 -12.08
N ALA A 28 11.44 -3.66 -10.76
CA ALA A 28 11.22 -4.91 -10.04
C ALA A 28 9.89 -5.60 -10.44
N VAL A 29 8.84 -4.81 -10.63
CA VAL A 29 7.54 -5.29 -11.13
C VAL A 29 7.67 -5.84 -12.55
N ASP A 30 8.37 -5.14 -13.45
CA ASP A 30 8.58 -5.59 -14.83
C ASP A 30 9.30 -6.94 -14.92
N ASN A 31 10.23 -7.21 -13.99
CA ASN A 31 10.90 -8.51 -13.92
C ASN A 31 9.96 -9.62 -13.42
N LEU A 32 9.02 -9.31 -12.52
CA LEU A 32 8.06 -10.27 -11.95
C LEU A 32 6.90 -10.57 -12.89
N LEU A 33 6.43 -9.58 -13.66
CA LEU A 33 5.21 -9.68 -14.47
C LEU A 33 5.17 -10.89 -15.42
N PRO A 34 6.26 -11.29 -16.11
CA PRO A 34 6.27 -12.47 -16.97
C PRO A 34 5.99 -13.79 -16.25
N GLU A 35 6.19 -13.85 -14.93
CA GLU A 35 5.92 -15.04 -14.10
C GLU A 35 4.44 -15.13 -13.68
N LEU A 36 3.65 -14.08 -13.92
CA LEU A 36 2.25 -14.00 -13.51
C LEU A 36 1.31 -14.25 -14.71
N THR A 37 0.31 -15.11 -14.49
CA THR A 37 -0.79 -15.37 -15.42
C THR A 37 -2.13 -14.95 -14.83
N GLY A 38 -3.10 -14.70 -15.69
CA GLY A 38 -4.44 -14.23 -15.39
C GLY A 38 -4.49 -12.72 -15.23
N LYS A 39 -5.15 -12.26 -14.17
CA LYS A 39 -5.36 -10.85 -13.88
C LYS A 39 -4.52 -10.43 -12.68
N THR A 40 -3.58 -9.53 -12.91
CA THR A 40 -2.71 -8.94 -11.88
C THR A 40 -3.11 -7.48 -11.67
N VAL A 41 -3.25 -7.08 -10.40
CA VAL A 41 -3.45 -5.68 -10.02
C VAL A 41 -2.21 -5.20 -9.28
N ILE A 42 -1.58 -4.15 -9.79
CA ILE A 42 -0.49 -3.45 -9.11
C ILE A 42 -1.09 -2.20 -8.47
N THR A 43 -0.97 -2.12 -7.15
CA THR A 43 -1.51 -1.02 -6.33
C THR A 43 -0.55 -0.71 -5.18
N ALA A 44 -0.89 0.30 -4.39
CA ALA A 44 -0.16 0.66 -3.17
C ALA A 44 -1.10 0.60 -1.97
N ASP A 45 -0.55 0.36 -0.79
CA ASP A 45 -1.25 0.41 0.49
C ASP A 45 -1.64 1.85 0.87
N HIS A 46 -0.80 2.82 0.53
CA HIS A 46 -1.07 4.25 0.71
C HIS A 46 -0.33 5.13 -0.31
N GLY A 47 -0.68 6.42 -0.32
CA GLY A 47 0.08 7.47 -1.00
C GLY A 47 1.01 8.22 -0.05
N GLU A 48 1.75 9.22 -0.55
CA GLU A 48 2.76 9.95 0.22
C GLU A 48 2.65 11.47 -0.03
N MET A 49 2.72 12.27 1.02
CA MET A 49 2.91 13.72 0.88
C MET A 49 4.38 14.03 0.56
N LEU A 50 4.61 14.86 -0.45
CA LEU A 50 5.92 15.31 -0.93
C LEU A 50 6.05 16.85 -0.86
N GLY A 51 5.48 17.44 0.20
CA GLY A 51 5.54 18.88 0.48
C GLY A 51 4.23 19.62 0.21
N GLU A 52 3.10 18.93 0.06
CA GLU A 52 1.77 19.52 -0.07
C GLU A 52 1.40 20.33 1.18
N ARG A 53 0.54 21.34 1.00
CA ARG A 53 0.08 22.17 2.12
C ARG A 53 -1.06 21.49 2.86
N PHE A 54 -1.05 21.60 4.18
CA PHE A 54 -2.23 21.29 4.97
C PHE A 54 -3.33 22.33 4.72
N ARG A 55 -4.58 21.88 4.75
CA ARG A 55 -5.74 22.73 4.43
C ARG A 55 -5.98 23.83 5.46
N TYR A 56 -5.77 23.55 6.74
CA TYR A 56 -6.20 24.42 7.84
C TYR A 56 -5.04 25.06 8.62
N VAL A 57 -3.80 24.62 8.40
CA VAL A 57 -2.61 25.14 9.08
C VAL A 57 -1.55 25.51 8.04
N PRO A 58 -0.81 26.63 8.23
CA PRO A 58 0.10 27.18 7.23
C PRO A 58 1.45 26.43 7.19
N ILE A 59 1.42 25.11 7.27
CA ILE A 59 2.57 24.21 7.21
C ILE A 59 2.45 23.25 6.01
N ARG A 60 3.57 22.64 5.64
CA ARG A 60 3.64 21.63 4.58
C ARG A 60 3.90 20.26 5.20
N GLY A 61 3.25 19.24 4.66
CA GLY A 61 3.41 17.85 5.06
C GLY A 61 4.37 17.10 4.16
N TYR A 62 5.11 16.19 4.76
CA TYR A 62 5.88 15.15 4.09
C TYR A 62 5.57 13.84 4.79
N GLY A 63 5.57 12.73 4.07
CA GLY A 63 5.20 11.45 4.66
C GLY A 63 3.70 11.13 4.57
N HIS A 64 3.30 10.20 5.41
CA HIS A 64 1.92 9.84 5.70
C HIS A 64 1.66 9.94 7.22
N PRO A 65 1.60 11.16 7.80
CA PRO A 65 1.46 11.30 9.25
C PRO A 65 0.17 10.66 9.76
N PHE A 66 0.25 9.95 10.89
CA PHE A 66 -0.91 9.30 11.50
C PHE A 66 -2.06 10.29 11.73
N GLY A 67 -3.29 9.89 11.38
CA GLY A 67 -4.49 10.72 11.49
C GLY A 67 -4.64 11.79 10.40
N VAL A 68 -3.73 11.86 9.43
CA VAL A 68 -3.85 12.77 8.28
C VAL A 68 -4.45 12.04 7.08
N TYR A 69 -5.75 12.25 6.90
CA TYR A 69 -6.50 11.74 5.75
C TYR A 69 -6.64 12.83 4.69
N ASN A 70 -5.91 12.70 3.59
CA ASN A 70 -6.01 13.58 2.44
C ASN A 70 -5.80 12.79 1.15
N GLU A 71 -6.11 13.41 0.00
CA GLU A 71 -5.99 12.71 -1.28
C GLU A 71 -4.58 12.22 -1.58
N TYR A 72 -3.54 12.88 -1.06
CA TYR A 72 -2.15 12.49 -1.29
C TYR A 72 -1.75 11.23 -0.54
N THR A 73 -2.38 10.94 0.61
CA THR A 73 -2.13 9.72 1.39
C THR A 73 -3.11 8.59 1.07
N THR A 74 -4.28 8.89 0.48
CA THR A 74 -5.32 7.87 0.21
C THR A 74 -5.48 7.52 -1.27
N LYS A 75 -5.01 8.36 -2.21
CA LYS A 75 -5.13 8.09 -3.64
C LYS A 75 -3.93 7.27 -4.10
N VAL A 76 -4.20 6.02 -4.47
CA VAL A 76 -3.20 5.04 -4.91
C VAL A 76 -3.42 4.64 -6.37
N PRO A 77 -2.38 4.16 -7.08
CA PRO A 77 -2.56 3.61 -8.42
C PRO A 77 -3.40 2.34 -8.36
N TRP A 78 -4.15 2.09 -9.43
CA TRP A 78 -4.85 0.83 -9.66
C TRP A 78 -4.56 0.39 -11.09
N ASN A 79 -3.43 -0.28 -11.29
CA ASN A 79 -2.99 -0.72 -12.60
C ASN A 79 -3.37 -2.19 -12.81
N VAL A 80 -4.19 -2.46 -13.82
CA VAL A 80 -4.68 -3.80 -14.14
C VAL A 80 -3.92 -4.33 -15.35
N ILE A 81 -3.32 -5.51 -15.20
CA ILE A 81 -2.62 -6.22 -16.25
C ILE A 81 -3.28 -7.58 -16.43
N GLU A 82 -3.61 -7.92 -17.66
CA GLU A 82 -4.22 -9.20 -18.03
C GLU A 82 -3.27 -9.96 -18.97
N THR A 83 -2.77 -11.10 -18.51
CA THR A 83 -1.80 -11.96 -19.21
C THR A 83 -2.28 -13.40 -19.24
N GLY A 84 -2.50 -13.97 -20.43
CA GLY A 84 -2.92 -15.37 -20.55
C GLY A 84 -4.29 -15.66 -19.92
N GLU A 85 -4.51 -16.93 -19.56
CA GLU A 85 -5.80 -17.39 -19.02
C GLU A 85 -5.94 -17.07 -17.53
N ARG A 86 -7.19 -16.84 -17.10
CA ARG A 86 -7.52 -16.59 -15.70
C ARG A 86 -7.23 -17.84 -14.85
N LYS A 87 -6.67 -17.63 -13.66
CA LYS A 87 -6.43 -18.71 -12.70
C LYS A 87 -7.76 -19.39 -12.32
N ASP A 88 -7.75 -20.71 -12.28
CA ASP A 88 -8.86 -21.49 -11.75
C ASP A 88 -9.01 -21.22 -10.25
N ILE A 89 -10.25 -20.96 -9.83
CA ILE A 89 -10.59 -20.80 -8.42
C ILE A 89 -11.08 -22.16 -7.94
N ILE A 90 -10.26 -22.84 -7.15
CA ILE A 90 -10.58 -24.11 -6.53
C ILE A 90 -10.83 -23.91 -5.04
N ASP A 91 -11.80 -24.65 -4.49
CA ASP A 91 -12.02 -24.73 -3.05
C ASP A 91 -10.92 -25.61 -2.44
N GLU A 92 -10.08 -25.04 -1.59
CA GLU A 92 -9.06 -25.79 -0.85
C GLU A 92 -9.56 -26.09 0.55
N LYS A 93 -9.59 -27.38 0.93
CA LYS A 93 -9.93 -27.78 2.29
C LYS A 93 -8.76 -27.45 3.23
N PRO A 94 -9.02 -26.96 4.46
CA PRO A 94 -7.97 -26.71 5.43
C PRO A 94 -7.06 -27.93 5.60
N THR A 95 -5.75 -27.71 5.55
CA THR A 95 -4.75 -28.78 5.73
C THR A 95 -4.71 -29.31 7.17
N GLN A 96 -5.33 -28.59 8.11
CA GLN A 96 -5.50 -28.98 9.51
C GLN A 96 -6.94 -28.67 9.96
N ASP A 97 -7.59 -29.64 10.58
CA ASP A 97 -8.74 -29.39 11.44
C ASP A 97 -8.23 -28.72 12.72
N ILE A 98 -8.09 -27.40 12.68
CA ILE A 98 -7.86 -26.62 13.88
C ILE A 98 -9.17 -26.71 14.66
N ASN A 99 -9.14 -27.28 15.87
CA ASN A 99 -10.27 -27.19 16.78
C ASN A 99 -10.32 -25.74 17.26
N VAL A 100 -10.99 -24.89 16.48
CA VAL A 100 -11.12 -23.46 16.75
C VAL A 100 -12.20 -23.29 17.82
N ASP A 101 -11.84 -22.65 18.92
CA ASP A 101 -12.80 -22.21 19.91
C ASP A 101 -13.68 -21.11 19.29
N LEU A 102 -14.87 -21.51 18.84
CA LEU A 102 -15.81 -20.63 18.15
C LEU A 102 -16.29 -19.49 19.05
N ASP A 103 -16.32 -19.69 20.36
CA ASP A 103 -16.73 -18.65 21.31
C ASP A 103 -15.66 -17.55 21.38
N ALA A 104 -14.37 -17.93 21.38
CA ALA A 104 -13.26 -16.98 21.31
C ALA A 104 -13.23 -16.20 19.99
N VAL A 105 -13.60 -16.82 18.87
CA VAL A 105 -13.73 -16.14 17.58
C VAL A 105 -14.87 -15.13 17.59
N ASP A 106 -16.03 -15.49 18.16
CA ASP A 106 -17.19 -14.59 18.24
C ASP A 106 -16.88 -13.36 19.11
N ASP A 107 -16.21 -13.55 20.25
CA ASP A 107 -15.75 -12.45 21.10
C ASP A 107 -14.73 -11.54 20.38
N GLN A 108 -13.80 -12.13 19.61
CA GLN A 108 -12.86 -11.35 18.81
C GLN A 108 -13.58 -10.54 17.73
N LEU A 109 -14.56 -11.13 17.04
CA LEU A 109 -15.34 -10.45 16.02
C LEU A 109 -16.22 -9.34 16.60
N ARG A 110 -16.81 -9.52 17.79
CA ARG A 110 -17.50 -8.46 18.53
C ARG A 110 -16.57 -7.29 18.87
N ASN A 111 -15.38 -7.59 19.38
CA ASN A 111 -14.38 -6.56 19.70
C ASN A 111 -13.91 -5.78 18.47
N LEU A 112 -13.88 -6.43 17.30
CA LEU A 112 -13.59 -5.80 16.01
C LEU A 112 -14.81 -5.12 15.37
N GLY A 113 -16.00 -5.28 15.94
CA GLY A 113 -17.25 -4.66 15.46
C GLY A 113 -17.89 -5.36 14.26
N TYR A 114 -17.51 -6.60 13.95
CA TYR A 114 -18.10 -7.40 12.88
C TYR A 114 -19.39 -8.12 13.31
N VAL A 115 -19.58 -8.31 14.61
CA VAL A 115 -20.76 -8.96 15.21
C VAL A 115 -21.24 -8.09 16.37
N LEU A 116 -22.57 -8.02 16.58
CA LEU A 116 -23.20 -7.25 17.65
C LEU A 116 -23.36 -8.07 18.95
#